data_AF-A0A154P179-F1
#
_entry.id   AF-A0A154P179-F1
#
_cell.length_a   1.000
_cell.length_b   1.000
_cell.length_c   1.000
_cell.angle_alpha   90.00
_cell.angle_beta   90.00
_cell.angle_gamma   90.00
#
_symmetry.space_group_name_H-M   'P 1'
#
loop_
_entity.id
_entity.type
_entity.pdbx_description
1 polymer ?
#
loop_
_entity_poly.entity_id
_entity_poly.type
_entity_poly.pdbx_seq_one_letter_code
_entity_poly.pdbx_strand_id
1 'polypeptide(L)'
;VVWTALILTAAILAEAAVPDPPSSGITTVGSLKLGTAADCAGVVAFSATQPKGGHIAGLYPLPFDTTLVNKGVGYVAQTGIFTTHCPGLYQFSFAGYGSDDLRLTLRKRKNESENWRMVVSTGMGGGSNLILQEVEAGEQFTVVVESGKIEWSGTFSGYRIAK
;
A
#
# COMPACT_ATOMS: atom_id res chain seq x y z
N VAL A 1 39.09 -58.47 -21.04
CA VAL A 1 37.73 -58.81 -21.53
C VAL A 1 36.92 -59.08 -20.27
N VAL A 2 36.03 -58.25 -19.72
CA VAL A 2 35.04 -57.35 -20.30
C VAL A 2 34.52 -56.43 -19.16
N TRP A 3 34.54 -55.12 -19.42
CA TRP A 3 33.60 -54.04 -19.03
C TRP A 3 33.41 -53.58 -17.57
N THR A 4 33.88 -52.34 -17.39
CA THR A 4 33.49 -51.30 -16.44
C THR A 4 32.00 -50.92 -16.51
N ALA A 5 31.39 -50.66 -15.35
CA ALA A 5 30.21 -49.80 -15.23
C ALA A 5 30.39 -48.89 -14.00
N LEU A 6 30.64 -47.60 -14.25
CA LEU A 6 30.71 -46.55 -13.24
C LEU A 6 29.35 -45.84 -13.23
N ILE A 7 28.57 -46.03 -12.17
CA ILE A 7 27.30 -45.31 -11.97
C ILE A 7 27.60 -44.11 -11.07
N LEU A 8 27.71 -42.91 -11.66
CA LEU A 8 27.68 -41.66 -10.90
C LEU A 8 26.22 -41.33 -10.57
N THR A 9 25.85 -41.46 -9.30
CA THR A 9 24.61 -40.86 -8.77
C THR A 9 24.89 -39.40 -8.40
N ALA A 10 24.39 -38.46 -9.20
CA ALA A 10 24.32 -37.06 -8.81
C ALA A 10 23.20 -36.90 -7.77
N ALA A 11 23.56 -36.62 -6.52
CA ALA A 11 22.60 -36.23 -5.49
C ALA A 11 22.21 -34.77 -5.75
N ILE A 12 20.98 -34.56 -6.25
CA ILE A 12 20.39 -33.23 -6.36
C ILE A 12 19.98 -32.85 -4.93
N LEU A 13 20.70 -31.91 -4.32
CA LEU A 13 20.25 -31.24 -3.11
C LEU A 13 19.05 -30.38 -3.51
N ALA A 14 17.85 -30.87 -3.22
CA ALA A 14 16.69 -30.02 -3.17
C ALA A 14 16.83 -29.15 -1.92
N GLU A 15 17.22 -27.89 -2.09
CA GLU A 15 17.09 -26.87 -1.05
C GLU A 15 15.59 -26.80 -0.70
N ALA A 16 15.18 -27.52 0.34
CA ALA A 16 13.85 -27.37 0.90
C ALA A 16 13.79 -25.93 1.44
N ALA A 17 12.91 -25.11 0.87
CA ALA A 17 12.64 -23.77 1.38
C ALA A 17 12.19 -23.87 2.83
N VAL A 18 13.13 -23.74 3.78
CA VAL A 18 12.82 -23.56 5.19
C VAL A 18 12.20 -22.18 5.28
N PRO A 19 10.92 -22.05 5.68
CA PRO A 19 10.33 -20.73 5.86
C PRO A 19 11.11 -20.01 6.95
N ASP A 20 11.50 -18.75 6.69
CA ASP A 20 12.13 -17.91 7.70
C ASP A 20 11.26 -17.89 8.96
N PRO A 21 11.87 -17.99 10.16
CA PRO A 21 11.11 -17.92 11.40
C PRO A 21 10.33 -16.59 11.46
N PRO A 22 9.12 -16.59 12.04
CA PRO A 22 8.32 -15.37 12.16
C PRO A 22 9.11 -14.31 12.91
N SER A 23 9.28 -13.12 12.30
CA SER A 23 9.98 -12.01 12.94
C SER A 23 9.28 -11.63 14.24
N SER A 24 9.91 -11.90 15.38
CA SER A 24 9.37 -11.69 16.74
C SER A 24 9.25 -10.21 17.17
N GLY A 25 8.89 -9.31 16.25
CA GLY A 25 8.80 -7.86 16.49
C GLY A 25 7.39 -7.27 16.42
N ILE A 26 6.34 -8.08 16.23
CA ILE A 26 4.99 -7.57 16.02
C ILE A 26 4.24 -7.48 17.36
N THR A 27 4.25 -6.30 17.98
CA THR A 27 3.29 -5.96 19.05
C THR A 27 1.94 -5.63 18.42
N THR A 28 1.01 -6.60 18.45
CA THR A 28 -0.37 -6.39 18.02
C THR A 28 -1.21 -6.00 19.23
N VAL A 29 -1.80 -4.80 19.22
CA VAL A 29 -2.90 -4.46 20.15
C VAL A 29 -4.15 -4.36 19.29
N GLY A 30 -5.08 -5.30 19.46
CA GLY A 30 -6.39 -5.28 18.78
C GLY A 30 -6.29 -5.20 17.25
N SER A 31 -5.61 -6.16 16.61
CA SER A 31 -5.41 -6.31 15.16
C SER A 31 -4.70 -5.16 14.41
N LEU A 32 -4.27 -4.11 15.10
CA LEU A 32 -3.44 -3.04 14.53
C LEU A 32 -1.96 -3.33 14.76
N LYS A 33 -1.19 -3.39 13.66
CA LYS A 33 0.28 -3.48 13.71
C LYS A 33 0.82 -2.10 14.12
N LEU A 34 1.20 -1.96 15.38
CA LEU A 34 1.81 -0.73 15.90
C LEU A 34 3.23 -0.60 15.34
N GLY A 35 3.52 0.48 14.61
CA GLY A 35 4.83 0.73 14.05
C GLY A 35 5.90 0.88 15.13
N THR A 36 6.86 -0.03 15.17
CA THR A 36 8.06 0.09 15.99
C THR A 36 9.21 0.72 15.18
N ALA A 37 10.24 1.24 15.86
CA ALA A 37 11.44 1.73 15.17
C ALA A 37 12.12 0.64 14.31
N ALA A 38 11.96 -0.64 14.69
CA ALA A 38 12.44 -1.78 13.92
C ALA A 38 11.66 -1.96 12.60
N ASP A 39 10.36 -1.65 12.57
CA ASP A 39 9.57 -1.69 11.32
C ASP A 39 10.07 -0.66 10.30
N CYS A 40 10.64 0.45 10.77
CA CYS A 40 11.20 1.50 9.92
C CYS A 40 12.60 1.19 9.38
N ALA A 41 13.20 0.07 9.78
CA ALA A 41 14.47 -0.40 9.23
C ALA A 41 14.30 -1.12 7.88
N GLY A 42 13.14 -1.76 7.66
CA GLY A 42 12.84 -2.54 6.46
C GLY A 42 12.06 -1.78 5.39
N VAL A 43 11.53 -2.53 4.42
CA VAL A 43 10.69 -1.99 3.34
C VAL A 43 9.35 -1.53 3.89
N VAL A 44 8.98 -0.28 3.60
CA VAL A 44 7.63 0.27 3.84
C VAL A 44 6.99 0.53 2.49
N ALA A 45 6.02 -0.31 2.13
CA ALA A 45 5.32 -0.23 0.85
C ALA A 45 3.93 -0.86 0.95
N PHE A 46 2.95 -0.24 0.30
CA PHE A 46 1.65 -0.82 0.09
C PHE A 46 1.19 -0.63 -1.35
N SER A 47 0.36 -1.56 -1.81
CA SER A 47 -0.38 -1.46 -3.06
C SER A 47 -1.70 -2.18 -2.89
N ALA A 48 -2.79 -1.49 -3.17
CA ALA A 48 -4.13 -2.03 -3.05
C ALA A 48 -4.98 -1.64 -4.27
N THR A 49 -5.96 -2.48 -4.54
CA THR A 49 -6.85 -2.39 -5.70
C THR A 49 -8.30 -2.56 -5.27
N GLN A 50 -9.22 -2.39 -6.23
CA GLN A 50 -10.66 -2.65 -6.09
C GLN A 50 -11.31 -1.82 -4.98
N PRO A 51 -11.78 -0.60 -5.30
CA PRO A 51 -12.65 0.12 -4.39
C PRO A 51 -13.99 -0.61 -4.24
N LYS A 52 -14.41 -0.88 -2.99
CA LYS A 52 -15.51 -1.80 -2.70
C LYS A 52 -16.88 -1.15 -2.82
N GLY A 53 -17.65 -1.53 -3.84
CA GLY A 53 -19.03 -1.06 -4.06
C GLY A 53 -19.05 0.34 -4.67
N GLY A 54 -19.94 0.58 -5.63
CA GLY A 54 -20.01 1.85 -6.38
C GLY A 54 -19.99 3.06 -5.45
N HIS A 55 -18.80 3.64 -5.27
CA HIS A 55 -18.62 4.75 -4.36
C HIS A 55 -19.16 5.99 -5.05
N ILE A 56 -20.28 6.45 -4.52
CA ILE A 56 -20.92 7.71 -4.87
C ILE A 56 -20.06 8.81 -4.23
N ALA A 57 -19.83 9.89 -4.97
CA ALA A 57 -19.11 11.06 -4.50
C ALA A 57 -19.50 11.46 -3.06
N GLY A 58 -18.48 11.71 -2.25
CA GLY A 58 -18.60 11.97 -0.84
C GLY A 58 -17.20 11.86 -0.28
N LEU A 59 -16.67 12.97 0.23
CA LEU A 59 -15.26 13.21 0.55
C LEU A 59 -14.66 12.32 1.66
N TYR A 60 -15.20 11.12 1.83
CA TYR A 60 -14.79 10.05 2.71
C TYR A 60 -13.63 9.26 2.10
N PRO A 61 -12.75 8.69 2.95
CA PRO A 61 -11.73 7.76 2.53
C PRO A 61 -12.29 6.63 1.65
N LEU A 62 -11.64 6.39 0.51
CA LEU A 62 -11.98 5.32 -0.42
C LEU A 62 -11.25 4.02 -0.02
N PRO A 63 -11.94 2.98 0.45
CA PRO A 63 -11.31 1.72 0.81
C PRO A 63 -10.88 0.95 -0.44
N PHE A 64 -9.59 0.63 -0.56
CA PHE A 64 -9.09 -0.34 -1.55
C PHE A 64 -8.82 -1.63 -0.79
N ASP A 65 -9.79 -2.52 -0.80
CA ASP A 65 -9.83 -3.63 0.17
C ASP A 65 -8.98 -4.83 -0.28
N THR A 66 -8.63 -4.88 -1.56
CA THR A 66 -7.83 -5.95 -2.15
C THR A 66 -6.36 -5.56 -2.15
N THR A 67 -5.66 -5.95 -1.08
CA THR A 67 -4.24 -5.66 -0.87
C THR A 67 -3.34 -6.59 -1.67
N LEU A 68 -2.51 -6.03 -2.55
CA LEU A 68 -1.47 -6.76 -3.30
C LEU A 68 -0.13 -6.78 -2.55
N VAL A 69 0.20 -5.65 -1.91
CA VAL A 69 1.41 -5.47 -1.10
C VAL A 69 1.03 -4.72 0.17
N ASN A 70 1.51 -5.18 1.32
CA ASN A 70 1.46 -4.45 2.58
C ASN A 70 2.67 -4.85 3.44
N LYS A 71 3.82 -4.26 3.12
CA LYS A 71 5.10 -4.45 3.82
C LYS A 71 5.35 -3.25 4.72
N GLY A 72 5.86 -3.50 5.93
CA GLY A 72 6.03 -2.46 6.95
C GLY A 72 4.74 -2.25 7.75
N VAL A 73 4.36 -0.99 7.95
CA VAL A 73 3.20 -0.55 8.74
C VAL A 73 2.56 0.69 8.10
N GLY A 74 1.24 0.83 8.29
CA GLY A 74 0.54 2.10 8.03
C GLY A 74 -0.73 1.99 7.19
N TYR A 75 -0.80 1.08 6.21
CA TYR A 75 -1.99 0.97 5.36
C TYR A 75 -3.05 0.05 5.95
N VAL A 76 -4.28 0.56 6.07
CA VAL A 76 -5.46 -0.18 6.53
C VAL A 76 -6.49 -0.26 5.39
N ALA A 77 -6.59 -1.43 4.77
CA ALA A 77 -7.40 -1.66 3.58
C ALA A 77 -8.90 -1.36 3.79
N GLN A 78 -9.42 -1.66 5.00
CA GLN A 78 -10.83 -1.43 5.34
C GLN A 78 -11.20 0.05 5.41
N THR A 79 -10.23 0.93 5.70
CA THR A 79 -10.46 2.38 5.77
C THR A 79 -9.92 3.12 4.54
N GLY A 80 -9.02 2.52 3.78
CA GLY A 80 -8.32 3.18 2.68
C GLY A 80 -7.24 4.18 3.15
N ILE A 81 -6.96 4.24 4.45
CA ILE A 81 -6.06 5.21 5.06
C ILE A 81 -4.67 4.60 5.21
N PHE A 82 -3.66 5.34 4.76
CA PHE A 82 -2.26 5.13 5.13
C PHE A 82 -1.90 6.08 6.27
N THR A 83 -1.39 5.55 7.39
CA THR A 83 -0.82 6.31 8.50
C THR A 83 0.70 6.17 8.50
N THR A 84 1.39 7.30 8.49
CA THR A 84 2.85 7.34 8.50
C THR A 84 3.37 6.98 9.89
N HIS A 85 4.00 5.81 10.03
CA HIS A 85 4.76 5.48 11.24
C HIS A 85 6.27 5.73 11.07
N CYS A 86 6.75 5.70 9.83
CA CYS A 86 8.15 5.89 9.49
C CYS A 86 8.27 7.18 8.67
N PRO A 87 8.77 8.29 9.25
CA PRO A 87 8.88 9.57 8.53
C PRO A 87 9.90 9.48 7.38
N GLY A 88 9.85 10.38 6.42
CA GLY A 88 10.83 10.45 5.32
C GLY A 88 10.21 10.79 3.98
N LEU A 89 10.91 10.49 2.88
CA LEU A 89 10.42 10.76 1.53
C LEU A 89 9.61 9.57 1.01
N TYR A 90 8.36 9.80 0.62
CA TYR A 90 7.47 8.79 0.06
C TYR A 90 7.05 9.13 -1.36
N GLN A 91 6.86 8.09 -2.18
CA GLN A 91 6.04 8.19 -3.38
C GLN A 91 4.64 7.71 -3.07
N PHE A 92 3.63 8.49 -3.45
CA PHE A 92 2.25 8.05 -3.50
C PHE A 92 1.76 8.08 -4.94
N SER A 93 0.98 7.08 -5.31
CA SER A 93 0.35 7.00 -6.63
C SER A 93 -1.05 6.43 -6.50
N PHE A 94 -1.96 6.95 -7.29
CA PHE A 94 -3.31 6.44 -7.37
C PHE A 94 -3.84 6.56 -8.79
N ALA A 95 -4.79 5.69 -9.11
CA ALA A 95 -5.50 5.72 -10.36
C ALA A 95 -6.94 5.29 -10.13
N GLY A 96 -7.83 5.74 -10.99
CA GLY A 96 -9.14 5.15 -11.13
C GLY A 96 -9.94 5.76 -12.26
N TYR A 97 -10.85 4.96 -12.79
CA TYR A 97 -11.54 5.24 -14.03
C TYR A 97 -13.03 4.90 -13.87
N GLY A 98 -13.89 5.74 -14.43
CA GLY A 98 -15.34 5.58 -14.33
C GLY A 98 -16.08 6.68 -15.06
N SER A 99 -17.08 7.29 -14.41
CA SER A 99 -17.96 8.28 -15.04
C SER A 99 -17.21 9.51 -15.57
N ASP A 100 -17.80 10.21 -16.55
CA ASP A 100 -17.21 11.40 -17.18
C ASP A 100 -16.91 12.53 -16.18
N ASP A 101 -17.64 12.59 -15.07
CA ASP A 101 -17.45 13.54 -13.98
C ASP A 101 -16.58 13.00 -12.82
N LEU A 102 -16.00 11.79 -12.97
CA LEU A 102 -15.15 11.19 -11.95
C LEU A 102 -13.94 12.09 -11.65
N ARG A 103 -13.74 12.38 -10.37
CA ARG A 103 -12.54 13.07 -9.89
C ARG A 103 -12.03 12.45 -8.59
N LEU A 104 -10.79 12.01 -8.64
CA LEU A 104 -10.10 11.37 -7.53
C LEU A 104 -9.09 12.34 -6.93
N THR A 105 -9.09 12.45 -5.62
CA THR A 105 -8.24 13.39 -4.91
C THR A 105 -7.45 12.67 -3.82
N LEU A 106 -6.12 12.79 -3.85
CA LEU A 106 -5.28 12.44 -2.72
C LEU A 106 -5.40 13.54 -1.67
N ARG A 107 -5.79 13.16 -0.46
CA ARG A 107 -5.89 14.03 0.69
C ARG A 107 -4.90 13.62 1.76
N LYS A 108 -4.44 14.61 2.52
CA LYS A 108 -3.53 14.47 3.64
C LYS A 108 -4.14 15.10 4.89
N ARG A 109 -3.90 14.53 6.06
CA ARG A 109 -4.13 15.21 7.34
C ARG A 109 -2.89 15.11 8.23
N LYS A 110 -2.68 16.13 9.05
CA LYS A 110 -1.62 16.14 10.06
C LYS A 110 -1.98 15.21 11.22
N ASN A 111 -0.99 14.79 12.00
CA ASN A 111 -1.23 14.08 13.25
C ASN A 111 -2.17 14.90 14.14
N GLU A 112 -3.14 14.24 14.79
CA GLU A 112 -4.12 14.85 15.71
C GLU A 112 -4.99 15.96 15.07
N SER A 113 -5.08 16.02 13.75
CA SER A 113 -5.92 16.97 13.03
C SER A 113 -7.10 16.28 12.36
N GLU A 114 -8.30 16.86 12.46
CA GLU A 114 -9.47 16.41 11.70
C GLU A 114 -9.54 17.03 10.30
N ASN A 115 -8.65 17.97 9.99
CA ASN A 115 -8.69 18.73 8.74
C ASN A 115 -7.92 18.00 7.63
N TRP A 116 -8.67 17.46 6.66
CA TRP A 116 -8.13 16.92 5.42
C TRP A 116 -7.85 18.03 4.41
N ARG A 117 -6.61 18.12 3.94
CA ARG A 117 -6.20 19.01 2.85
C ARG A 117 -5.99 18.24 1.56
N MET A 118 -6.34 18.85 0.43
CA MET A 118 -6.00 18.33 -0.89
C MET A 118 -4.48 18.36 -1.09
N VAL A 119 -3.94 17.28 -1.67
CA VAL A 119 -2.55 17.22 -2.16
C VAL A 119 -2.54 17.35 -3.67
N VAL A 120 -3.25 16.47 -4.37
CA VAL A 120 -3.38 16.46 -5.83
C VAL A 120 -4.71 15.80 -6.23
N SER A 121 -5.26 16.20 -7.37
CA SER A 121 -6.51 15.68 -7.92
C SER A 121 -6.34 15.28 -9.39
N THR A 122 -7.16 14.34 -9.86
CA THR A 122 -7.27 14.06 -11.30
C THR A 122 -8.11 15.13 -12.00
N GLY A 123 -8.08 15.13 -13.34
CA GLY A 123 -9.09 15.80 -14.13
C GLY A 123 -10.45 15.10 -14.06
N MET A 124 -11.40 15.61 -14.84
CA MET A 124 -12.66 14.92 -15.14
C MET A 124 -12.40 13.60 -15.89
N GLY A 125 -13.26 12.61 -15.70
CA GLY A 125 -13.11 11.26 -16.27
C GLY A 125 -12.18 10.34 -15.47
N GLY A 126 -11.67 10.80 -14.33
CA GLY A 126 -10.68 10.07 -13.53
C GLY A 126 -9.26 10.20 -14.09
N GLY A 127 -8.51 9.11 -14.05
CA GLY A 127 -7.10 9.05 -14.46
C GLY A 127 -6.18 8.65 -13.32
N SER A 128 -4.92 9.08 -13.38
CA SER A 128 -3.88 8.72 -12.41
C SER A 128 -3.00 9.90 -12.05
N ASN A 129 -2.47 9.89 -10.82
CA ASN A 129 -1.45 10.83 -10.37
C ASN A 129 -0.34 10.10 -9.59
N LEU A 130 0.84 10.71 -9.58
CA LEU A 130 2.00 10.28 -8.81
C LEU A 130 2.67 11.51 -8.21
N ILE A 131 3.00 11.45 -6.92
CA ILE A 131 3.65 12.55 -6.20
C ILE A 131 4.72 12.04 -5.26
N LEU A 132 5.74 12.87 -5.05
CA LEU A 132 6.73 12.72 -3.99
C LEU A 132 6.37 13.64 -2.83
N GLN A 133 6.43 13.14 -1.61
CA GLN A 133 6.05 13.90 -0.43
C GLN A 133 6.97 13.54 0.74
N GLU A 134 7.57 14.55 1.37
CA GLU A 134 8.12 14.42 2.70
C GLU A 134 6.97 14.29 3.70
N VAL A 135 7.03 13.24 4.52
CA VAL A 135 5.99 12.89 5.49
C VAL A 135 6.54 12.73 6.88
N GLU A 136 5.76 13.20 7.84
CA GLU A 136 6.06 13.12 9.26
C GLU A 136 5.26 12.00 9.93
N ALA A 137 5.77 11.50 11.06
CA ALA A 137 5.06 10.50 11.83
C ALA A 137 3.66 10.98 12.26
N GLY A 138 2.67 10.11 12.16
CA GLY A 138 1.26 10.37 12.44
C GLY A 138 0.49 11.05 11.31
N GLU A 139 1.14 11.55 10.26
CA GLU A 139 0.43 12.08 9.10
C GLU A 139 -0.30 10.97 8.34
N GLN A 140 -1.50 11.26 7.85
CA GLN A 140 -2.33 10.29 7.16
C GLN A 140 -2.69 10.70 5.75
N PHE A 141 -2.85 9.71 4.88
CA PHE A 141 -3.13 9.87 3.46
C PHE A 141 -4.28 8.96 3.04
N THR A 142 -5.14 9.47 2.16
CA THR A 142 -6.24 8.70 1.56
C THR A 142 -6.58 9.24 0.19
N VAL A 143 -7.09 8.39 -0.69
CA VAL A 143 -7.79 8.83 -1.90
C VAL A 143 -9.27 9.00 -1.54
N VAL A 144 -9.93 9.99 -2.13
CA VAL A 144 -11.39 10.20 -2.05
C VAL A 144 -11.98 10.40 -3.44
N VAL A 145 -13.26 10.08 -3.59
CA VAL A 145 -14.06 10.42 -4.79
C VAL A 145 -14.73 11.78 -4.55
N GLU A 146 -14.25 12.80 -5.24
CA GLU A 146 -14.75 14.18 -5.09
C GLU A 146 -15.99 14.45 -5.95
N SER A 147 -16.07 13.82 -7.12
CA SER A 147 -17.24 13.80 -7.99
C SER A 147 -17.28 12.50 -8.80
N GLY A 148 -18.45 12.16 -9.35
CA GLY A 148 -18.67 10.94 -10.12
C GLY A 148 -18.60 9.64 -9.34
N LYS A 149 -18.25 8.57 -10.05
CA LYS A 149 -18.13 7.20 -9.52
C LYS A 149 -17.05 6.42 -10.27
N ILE A 150 -16.36 5.53 -9.57
CA ILE A 150 -15.46 4.56 -10.18
C ILE A 150 -16.31 3.42 -10.75
N GLU A 151 -16.10 3.06 -12.02
CA GLU A 151 -16.88 2.00 -12.69
C GLU A 151 -16.03 0.79 -13.07
N TRP A 152 -14.73 1.00 -13.35
CA TRP A 152 -13.85 -0.08 -13.80
C TRP A 152 -12.91 -0.53 -12.70
N SER A 153 -11.78 0.17 -12.53
CA SER A 153 -10.78 -0.18 -11.53
C SER A 153 -10.21 1.07 -10.88
N GLY A 154 -9.65 0.87 -9.70
CA GLY A 154 -8.85 1.87 -9.02
C GLY A 154 -7.71 1.22 -8.26
N THR A 155 -6.64 1.97 -8.09
CA THR A 155 -5.45 1.56 -7.35
C THR A 155 -4.99 2.66 -6.42
N PHE A 156 -4.46 2.30 -5.26
CA PHE A 156 -3.74 3.21 -4.39
C PHE A 156 -2.47 2.51 -3.88
N SER A 157 -1.32 3.12 -4.12
CA SER A 157 -0.02 2.58 -3.74
C SER A 157 0.86 3.67 -3.15
N GLY A 158 1.76 3.27 -2.26
CA GLY A 158 2.82 4.15 -1.78
C GLY A 158 3.96 3.39 -1.15
N TYR A 159 5.16 3.99 -1.20
CA TYR A 159 6.35 3.40 -0.59
C TYR A 159 7.35 4.47 -0.15
N ARG A 160 8.13 4.15 0.87
CA ARG A 160 9.21 5.00 1.39
C ARG A 160 10.43 4.86 0.49
N ILE A 161 10.90 5.98 -0.04
CA ILE A 161 12.11 6.07 -0.87
C ILE A 161 13.34 6.27 0.01
N ALA A 162 13.26 7.21 0.95
CA ALA A 162 14.38 7.61 1.79
C ALA A 162 13.95 7.85 3.23
N LYS A 163 14.90 7.66 4.15
CA LYS A 163 14.70 7.87 5.58
C LYS A 163 14.81 9.33 5.97
#